data_AF-A0A7U9XLS9-F1
#
_entry.id   AF-A0A7U9XLS9-F1
#
_cell.length_a   1.000
_cell.length_b   1.000
_cell.length_c   1.000
_cell.angle_alpha   90.00
_cell.angle_beta   90.00
_cell.angle_gamma   90.00
#
_symmetry.space_group_name_H-M   'P 1'
#
loop_
_entity.id
_entity.type
_entity.pdbx_description
1 polymer ?
#
loop_
_entity_poly.entity_id
_entity_poly.type
_entity_poly.pdbx_seq_one_letter_code
_entity_poly.pdbx_strand_id
1 'polypeptide(L)'
;MKLPSIFGMRGARDKPKDGYGGSAYSFFFGRSTSGKNVNERTAMQTTAVYSCVRILAEAIASLPIHVYRYTETGKERVYDHPLYFTS
;
A
#
# COMPACT_ATOMS: atom_id res chain seq x y z
N MET A 1 -28.63 -45.71 3.48
CA MET A 1 -28.39 -44.28 3.70
C MET A 1 -27.45 -44.12 4.89
N LYS A 2 -26.23 -43.58 4.70
CA LYS A 2 -25.22 -43.47 5.77
C LYS A 2 -25.30 -42.10 6.46
N LEU A 3 -25.45 -42.15 7.78
CA LEU A 3 -25.73 -41.05 8.70
C LEU A 3 -24.56 -40.14 9.20
N PRO A 4 -23.27 -40.22 8.79
CA PRO A 4 -22.24 -39.45 9.48
C PRO A 4 -22.00 -38.02 8.96
N SER A 5 -22.84 -37.47 8.06
CA SER A 5 -22.62 -36.10 7.54
C SER A 5 -23.09 -34.96 8.47
N ILE A 6 -23.59 -35.29 9.68
CA ILE A 6 -24.23 -34.32 10.59
C ILE A 6 -23.29 -33.88 11.74
N PHE A 7 -22.22 -34.62 12.04
CA PHE A 7 -21.24 -34.23 13.06
C PHE A 7 -19.91 -33.86 12.42
N GLY A 8 -19.54 -32.58 12.55
CA GLY A 8 -18.35 -31.99 11.95
C GLY A 8 -17.04 -32.61 12.43
N MET A 9 -16.50 -33.54 11.66
CA MET A 9 -15.07 -33.85 11.66
C MET A 9 -14.42 -33.24 10.42
N ARG A 10 -13.67 -32.16 10.65
CA ARG A 10 -12.76 -31.54 9.69
C ARG A 10 -11.84 -32.61 9.08
N GLY A 11 -12.06 -32.93 7.82
CA GLY A 11 -11.02 -33.58 7.01
C GLY A 11 -9.79 -32.68 7.01
N ALA A 12 -8.67 -33.20 7.48
CA ALA A 12 -7.38 -32.50 7.40
C ALA A 12 -7.15 -32.12 5.93
N ARG A 13 -7.15 -30.81 5.64
CA ARG A 13 -6.80 -30.32 4.31
C ARG A 13 -5.39 -30.80 4.04
N ASP A 14 -5.25 -31.64 3.03
CA ASP A 14 -3.97 -32.22 2.67
C ASP A 14 -3.01 -31.07 2.35
N LYS A 15 -1.84 -31.09 2.99
CA LYS A 15 -0.88 -29.98 2.95
C LYS A 15 -0.34 -29.88 1.53
N PRO A 16 -0.46 -28.74 0.83
CA PRO A 16 0.09 -28.60 -0.50
C PRO A 16 1.61 -28.70 -0.39
N LYS A 17 2.15 -29.82 -0.87
CA LYS A 17 3.56 -29.97 -1.20
C LYS A 17 3.69 -29.49 -2.64
N ASP A 18 4.44 -28.41 -2.83
CA ASP A 18 4.98 -27.89 -4.09
C ASP A 18 4.40 -26.54 -4.56
N GLY A 19 5.30 -25.55 -4.63
CA GLY A 19 5.07 -24.17 -5.06
C GLY A 19 6.38 -23.39 -5.13
N TYR A 20 7.09 -23.62 -6.24
CA TYR A 20 8.40 -23.12 -6.69
C TYR A 20 8.97 -21.81 -6.12
N GLY A 21 10.29 -21.82 -5.92
CA GLY A 21 11.13 -20.66 -5.68
C GLY A 21 10.87 -19.54 -6.70
N GLY A 22 10.32 -18.44 -6.19
CA GLY A 22 10.04 -17.21 -6.94
C GLY A 22 9.27 -16.17 -6.11
N SER A 23 9.30 -16.29 -4.78
CA SER A 23 8.40 -15.64 -3.81
C SER A 23 8.58 -14.11 -3.66
N ALA A 24 9.30 -13.44 -4.56
CA ALA A 24 9.50 -11.99 -4.50
C ALA A 24 8.59 -11.20 -5.47
N TYR A 25 8.12 -11.81 -6.56
CA TYR A 25 7.35 -11.10 -7.60
C TYR A 25 5.85 -11.44 -7.63
N SER A 26 5.38 -12.41 -6.84
CA SER A 26 3.96 -12.77 -6.75
C SER A 26 3.15 -11.87 -5.82
N PHE A 27 3.76 -10.95 -5.06
CA PHE A 27 3.01 -10.04 -4.21
C PHE A 27 2.27 -8.95 -5.01
N PHE A 28 2.83 -8.54 -6.16
CA PHE A 28 2.22 -7.55 -7.05
C PHE A 28 1.27 -8.15 -8.10
N PHE A 29 1.36 -9.46 -8.39
CA PHE A 29 0.58 -10.12 -9.45
C PHE A 29 -0.04 -11.48 -9.03
N GLY A 30 -0.09 -11.76 -7.73
CA GLY A 30 -0.64 -13.00 -7.18
C GLY A 30 -2.08 -12.86 -6.72
N ARG A 31 -2.80 -13.98 -6.70
CA ARG A 31 -4.13 -14.07 -6.07
C ARG A 31 -4.00 -13.64 -4.60
N SER A 32 -4.70 -12.58 -4.22
CA SER A 32 -4.91 -12.22 -2.80
C SER A 32 -5.39 -13.45 -2.03
N THR A 33 -4.93 -13.62 -0.79
CA THR A 33 -5.38 -14.68 0.12
C THR A 33 -6.91 -14.68 0.32
N SER A 34 -7.56 -13.53 0.09
CA SER A 34 -9.00 -13.34 0.14
C SER A 34 -9.72 -13.59 -1.21
N GLY A 35 -8.99 -13.93 -2.27
CA GLY A 35 -9.53 -14.19 -3.61
C GLY A 35 -10.01 -12.95 -4.38
N LYS A 36 -9.85 -11.75 -3.82
CA LYS A 36 -10.21 -10.47 -4.46
C LYS A 36 -8.93 -9.71 -4.81
N ASN A 37 -8.77 -9.37 -6.09
CA ASN A 37 -7.68 -8.49 -6.50
C ASN A 37 -7.95 -7.08 -5.99
N VAL A 38 -7.06 -6.54 -5.16
CA VAL A 38 -7.16 -5.19 -4.59
C VAL A 38 -6.13 -4.33 -5.30
N ASN A 39 -6.61 -3.42 -6.15
CA ASN A 39 -5.80 -2.36 -6.78
C ASN A 39 -6.06 -1.01 -6.10
N GLU A 40 -5.28 0.01 -6.45
CA GLU A 40 -5.34 1.37 -5.88
C GLU A 40 -6.76 1.94 -5.99
N ARG A 41 -7.42 1.73 -7.14
CA ARG A 41 -8.78 2.21 -7.39
C ARG A 41 -9.82 1.53 -6.48
N THR A 42 -9.72 0.22 -6.28
CA THR A 42 -10.62 -0.55 -5.39
C THR A 42 -10.32 -0.32 -3.91
N ALA A 43 -9.06 -0.07 -3.55
CA ALA A 43 -8.68 0.29 -2.19
C ALA A 43 -9.24 1.66 -1.80
N MET A 44 -9.15 2.65 -2.70
CA MET A 44 -9.67 4.01 -2.47
C MET A 44 -11.19 4.09 -2.37
N GLN A 45 -11.93 3.06 -2.81
CA GLN A 45 -13.39 2.96 -2.59
C GLN A 45 -13.76 2.63 -1.14
N THR A 46 -12.80 2.23 -0.30
CA THR A 46 -13.02 1.95 1.11
C THR A 46 -12.80 3.21 1.95
N THR A 47 -13.81 3.60 2.74
CA THR A 47 -13.79 4.86 3.51
C THR A 47 -12.65 4.93 4.54
N ALA A 48 -12.30 3.81 5.17
CA ALA A 48 -11.19 3.74 6.12
C ALA A 48 -9.83 4.04 5.44
N VAL A 49 -9.60 3.46 4.26
CA VAL A 49 -8.38 3.69 3.47
C VAL A 49 -8.32 5.15 3.01
N TYR A 50 -9.42 5.65 2.44
CA TYR A 50 -9.52 7.03 1.99
C TYR A 50 -9.22 8.04 3.11
N SER A 51 -9.76 7.80 4.31
CA SER A 51 -9.57 8.68 5.46
C SER A 51 -8.10 8.74 5.90
N CYS A 52 -7.42 7.60 5.98
CA CYS A 52 -6.00 7.56 6.31
C CYS A 52 -5.14 8.27 5.26
N VAL A 53 -5.38 7.99 3.97
CA VAL A 53 -4.63 8.62 2.87
C VAL A 53 -4.86 10.13 2.88
N ARG A 54 -6.08 10.60 3.14
CA ARG A 54 -6.41 12.02 3.24
C ARG A 54 -5.64 12.70 4.38
N ILE A 55 -5.65 12.12 5.58
CA ILE A 55 -4.93 12.70 6.74
C ILE A 55 -3.42 12.77 6.46
N LEU A 56 -2.84 11.74 5.84
CA LEU A 56 -1.42 11.75 5.46
C LEU A 56 -1.12 12.80 4.39
N ALA A 57 -1.99 12.91 3.38
CA ALA A 57 -1.82 13.89 2.31
C ALA A 57 -1.95 15.33 2.83
N GLU A 58 -2.92 15.61 3.69
CA GLU A 58 -3.09 16.91 4.36
C GLU A 58 -1.86 17.24 5.22
N ALA A 59 -1.37 16.26 5.99
CA ALA A 59 -0.15 16.45 6.77
C ALA A 59 1.03 16.82 5.87
N ILE A 60 1.29 16.06 4.80
CA ILE A 60 2.42 16.34 3.89
C ILE A 60 2.28 17.69 3.20
N ALA A 61 1.07 18.05 2.75
CA ALA A 61 0.81 19.33 2.10
C ALA A 61 1.00 20.53 3.04
N SER A 62 0.80 20.34 4.35
CA SER A 62 1.00 21.41 5.35
C SER A 62 2.46 21.73 5.65
N LEU A 63 3.42 20.90 5.22
CA LEU A 63 4.84 21.13 5.51
C LEU A 63 5.42 22.24 4.62
N PRO A 64 6.11 23.24 5.19
CA PRO A 64 6.77 24.26 4.39
C PRO A 64 7.91 23.66 3.57
N ILE A 65 7.96 23.99 2.28
CA ILE A 65 9.02 23.53 1.37
C ILE A 65 10.15 24.57 1.36
N HIS A 66 11.35 24.15 1.76
CA HIS A 66 12.53 25.00 1.70
C HIS A 66 13.32 24.74 0.41
N VAL A 67 13.41 25.75 -0.46
CA VAL A 67 14.20 25.70 -1.70
C VAL A 67 15.63 26.14 -1.44
N TYR A 68 16.61 25.40 -1.96
CA TYR A 68 18.02 25.74 -1.88
C TYR A 68 18.65 25.83 -3.27
N ARG A 69 19.59 26.75 -3.45
CA ARG A 69 20.43 26.88 -4.64
C ARG A 69 21.87 26.53 -4.30
N TYR A 70 22.53 25.81 -5.22
CA TYR A 70 23.96 25.54 -5.15
C TYR A 70 24.74 26.74 -5.69
N THR A 71 25.73 27.18 -4.95
CA THR A 71 26.70 28.22 -5.35
C THR A 71 28.11 27.65 -5.33
N GLU A 72 29.09 28.37 -5.87
CA GLU A 72 30.49 27.93 -5.90
C GLU A 72 31.08 27.69 -4.50
N THR A 73 30.50 28.30 -3.47
CA THR A 73 30.97 28.25 -2.08
C THR A 73 30.06 27.45 -1.14
N GLY A 74 28.89 26.98 -1.59
CA GLY A 74 27.99 26.19 -0.73
C GLY A 74 26.54 26.07 -1.21
N LYS A 75 25.61 25.98 -0.25
CA LYS A 75 24.16 25.93 -0.48
C LYS A 75 23.48 27.10 0.24
N GLU A 76 22.69 27.87 -0.47
CA GLU A 76 21.92 29.00 0.07
C GLU A 76 20.41 28.74 -0.01
N ARG A 77 19.64 29.23 0.97
CA ARG A 77 18.16 29.19 0.93
C ARG A 77 17.66 30.26 -0.03
N VAL A 78 16.77 29.88 -0.94
CA VAL A 78 16.16 30.81 -1.91
C VAL A 78 14.70 31.03 -1.56
N TYR A 79 14.39 32.29 -1.23
CA TYR A 79 13.03 32.73 -0.89
C TYR A 79 12.26 33.20 -2.13
N ASP A 80 12.95 33.70 -3.16
CA ASP A 80 12.33 34.23 -4.38
C ASP A 80 11.95 33.15 -5.42
N HIS A 81 12.10 31.87 -5.08
CA HIS A 81 11.75 30.80 -6.02
C HIS A 81 10.22 30.63 -6.07
N PRO A 82 9.58 30.49 -7.25
CA PRO A 82 8.13 30.31 -7.35
C PRO A 82 7.56 29.15 -6.50
N LEU A 83 8.40 28.14 -6.23
CA LEU A 83 8.06 26.98 -5.41
C LEU A 83 8.17 27.22 -3.89
N TYR A 84 8.72 28.36 -3.45
CA TYR A 84 8.86 28.69 -2.03
C TYR A 84 7.52 29.09 -1.38
N PHE A 85 6.61 29.68 -2.16
CA PHE A 85 5.34 30.22 -1.66
C PHE A 85 4.11 29.34 -1.95
N THR A 86 4.28 28.20 -2.62
CA THR A 86 3.14 27.31 -2.90
C THR A 86 2.93 26.34 -1.74
N SER A 87 2.09 26.77 -0.80
CA SER A 87 1.31 25.93 0.13
C SER A 87 -0.10 26.47 0.20
#